data_AF-A0A6J0W6E6-F1
#
_entry.id   AF-A0A6J0W6E6-F1
#
_cell.length_a   1.000
_cell.length_b   1.000
_cell.length_c   1.000
_cell.angle_alpha   90.00
_cell.angle_beta   90.00
_cell.angle_gamma   90.00
#
_symmetry.space_group_name_H-M   'P 1'
#
loop_
_entity.id
_entity.type
_entity.pdbx_description
1 polymer ?
#
loop_
_entity_poly.entity_id
_entity_poly.type
_entity_poly.pdbx_seq_one_letter_code
_entity_poly.pdbx_strand_id
1 'polypeptide(L)'
;MRKMYNVDLPPDPKEVAAIEARRNREKERQSRFFNVDVEALNNQVEERKLQESTERSKEAAYGTNQVQYDLVVQMLEKEQAERTRRLVKKFHNFRAQRQQLNNKREFDFWDSNQLWREFPAYVGDSVPYYGPVSLQCFSGEDLERAACLRMQQEQFQYSLERQLQEQQQASVDENCADMLNEQLRLAMDMRAAQLAKLEESCRIAMMAARANANKAQAELSEFNNLYQSTYSPISSAI
;
A
#
# COMPACT_ATOMS: atom_id res chain seq x y z
N MET A 1 -80.40 95.46 -116.47
CA MET A 1 -79.00 95.85 -116.18
C MET A 1 -78.62 95.16 -114.88
N ARG A 2 -77.58 94.33 -114.72
CA ARG A 2 -76.28 94.22 -115.37
C ARG A 2 -75.93 92.71 -115.38
N LYS A 3 -75.90 92.07 -116.55
CA LYS A 3 -75.36 90.71 -116.70
C LYS A 3 -73.83 90.83 -116.58
N MET A 4 -73.23 90.31 -115.50
CA MET A 4 -71.79 90.05 -115.48
C MET A 4 -71.59 88.75 -116.24
N TYR A 5 -71.07 88.88 -117.45
CA TYR A 5 -70.62 87.77 -118.27
C TYR A 5 -69.34 87.24 -117.61
N ASN A 6 -69.42 86.09 -116.94
CA ASN A 6 -68.22 85.34 -116.59
C ASN A 6 -67.62 84.85 -117.91
N VAL A 7 -66.53 85.47 -118.31
CA VAL A 7 -65.75 85.05 -119.48
C VAL A 7 -64.85 83.92 -119.00
N ASP A 8 -65.36 82.70 -119.04
CA ASP A 8 -64.54 81.51 -118.82
C ASP A 8 -63.62 81.34 -120.04
N LEU A 9 -62.41 81.92 -119.98
CA LEU A 9 -61.33 81.55 -120.90
C LEU A 9 -61.05 80.05 -120.73
N PRO A 10 -60.83 79.29 -121.81
CA PRO A 10 -60.36 77.91 -121.69
C PRO A 10 -59.05 77.93 -120.88
N PRO A 11 -58.95 77.14 -119.81
CA PRO A 11 -57.81 77.21 -118.91
C PRO A 11 -56.53 76.84 -119.65
N ASP A 12 -55.46 77.61 -119.45
CA ASP A 12 -54.16 77.38 -120.09
C ASP A 12 -53.68 75.96 -119.70
N PRO A 13 -53.39 75.07 -120.67
CA PRO A 13 -52.94 73.71 -120.41
C PRO A 13 -51.71 73.63 -119.48
N LYS A 14 -50.88 74.68 -119.41
CA LYS A 14 -49.78 74.76 -118.42
C LYS A 14 -50.26 75.00 -116.99
N GLU A 15 -51.28 75.83 -116.80
CA GLU A 15 -51.84 76.11 -115.48
C GLU A 15 -52.58 74.89 -114.91
N VAL A 16 -53.32 74.17 -115.76
CA VAL A 16 -54.01 72.92 -115.35
C VAL A 16 -52.99 71.86 -114.91
N ALA A 17 -51.91 71.68 -115.66
CA ALA A 17 -50.83 70.75 -115.31
C ALA A 17 -50.12 71.15 -114.00
N ALA A 18 -49.92 72.46 -113.75
CA ALA A 18 -49.30 72.95 -112.52
C ALA A 18 -50.22 72.76 -111.29
N ILE A 19 -51.53 72.97 -111.44
CA ILE A 19 -52.53 72.74 -110.38
C ILE A 19 -52.64 71.25 -110.06
N GLU A 20 -52.62 70.39 -111.09
CA GLU A 20 -52.67 68.94 -110.90
C GLU A 20 -51.38 68.39 -110.27
N ALA A 21 -50.22 68.88 -110.69
CA ALA A 21 -48.93 68.57 -110.05
C ALA A 21 -48.91 69.02 -108.58
N ARG A 22 -49.48 70.17 -108.26
CA ARG A 22 -49.62 70.65 -106.87
C ARG A 22 -50.55 69.76 -106.06
N ARG A 23 -51.70 69.34 -106.62
CA ARG A 23 -52.61 68.38 -105.99
C ARG A 23 -51.95 67.02 -105.75
N ASN A 24 -51.15 66.52 -106.70
CA ASN A 24 -50.47 65.24 -106.55
C ASN A 24 -49.38 65.29 -105.47
N ARG A 25 -48.58 66.36 -105.42
CA ARG A 25 -47.59 66.57 -104.34
C ARG A 25 -48.25 66.69 -102.96
N GLU A 26 -49.40 67.37 -102.89
CA GLU A 26 -50.15 67.48 -101.64
C GLU A 26 -50.75 66.14 -101.20
N LYS A 27 -51.27 65.33 -102.13
CA LYS A 27 -51.73 63.96 -101.86
C LYS A 27 -50.59 63.06 -101.39
N GLU A 28 -49.41 63.12 -102.01
CA GLU A 28 -48.23 62.38 -101.55
C GLU A 28 -47.77 62.82 -100.16
N ARG A 29 -47.80 64.12 -99.87
CA ARG A 29 -47.49 64.64 -98.54
C ARG A 29 -48.49 64.13 -97.50
N GLN A 30 -49.79 64.22 -97.80
CA GLN A 30 -50.84 63.70 -96.92
C GLN A 30 -50.70 62.19 -96.69
N SER A 31 -50.40 61.41 -97.73
CA SER A 31 -50.13 59.98 -97.60
C SER A 31 -48.93 59.68 -96.71
N ARG A 32 -47.88 60.52 -96.71
CA ARG A 32 -46.71 60.32 -95.81
C ARG A 32 -47.00 60.68 -94.35
N PHE A 33 -47.86 61.66 -94.10
CA PHE A 33 -48.18 62.09 -92.73
C PHE A 33 -49.33 61.32 -92.09
N PHE A 34 -50.30 60.83 -92.88
CA PHE A 34 -51.51 60.19 -92.36
C PHE A 34 -51.55 58.67 -92.51
N ASN A 35 -50.77 58.07 -93.41
CA ASN A 35 -50.75 56.61 -93.54
C ASN A 35 -49.69 56.02 -92.59
N VAL A 36 -50.15 55.52 -91.45
CA VAL A 36 -49.35 54.68 -90.56
C VAL A 36 -49.34 53.26 -91.12
N ASP A 37 -48.15 52.67 -91.22
CA ASP A 37 -47.99 51.28 -91.65
C ASP A 37 -48.40 50.32 -90.51
N VAL A 38 -49.70 50.02 -90.46
CA VAL A 38 -50.32 49.13 -89.47
C VAL A 38 -49.77 47.71 -89.60
N GLU A 39 -49.38 47.29 -90.80
CA GLU A 39 -48.84 45.95 -91.05
C GLU A 39 -47.44 45.80 -90.45
N ALA A 40 -46.56 46.80 -90.65
CA ALA A 40 -45.25 46.84 -89.99
C ALA A 40 -45.36 46.87 -88.45
N LEU A 41 -46.31 47.64 -87.89
CA LEU A 41 -46.56 47.65 -86.46
C LEU A 41 -47.07 46.31 -85.93
N ASN A 42 -47.94 45.63 -86.67
CA ASN A 42 -48.45 44.32 -86.29
C ASN A 42 -47.32 43.27 -86.30
N ASN A 43 -46.43 43.32 -87.30
CA ASN A 43 -45.24 42.47 -87.37
C ASN A 43 -44.30 42.69 -86.17
N GLN A 44 -44.08 43.93 -85.74
CA GLN A 44 -43.28 44.24 -84.53
C GLN A 44 -43.92 43.70 -83.24
N VAL A 45 -45.24 43.72 -83.13
CA VAL A 45 -45.96 43.17 -81.98
C VAL A 45 -45.82 41.65 -81.95
N GLU A 46 -45.95 40.97 -83.08
CA GLU A 46 -45.78 39.51 -83.16
C GLU A 46 -44.32 39.09 -82.89
N GLU A 47 -43.33 39.84 -83.38
CA GLU A 47 -41.93 39.60 -83.05
C GLU A 47 -41.67 39.71 -81.53
N ARG A 48 -42.21 40.75 -80.89
CA ARG A 48 -42.08 40.94 -79.44
C ARG A 48 -42.73 39.79 -78.65
N LYS A 49 -43.93 39.34 -79.05
CA LYS A 49 -44.59 38.19 -78.42
C LYS A 49 -43.77 36.91 -78.56
N LEU A 50 -43.16 36.69 -79.73
CA LEU A 50 -42.30 35.55 -79.96
C LEU A 50 -41.07 35.63 -79.04
N GLN A 51 -40.39 36.78 -78.97
CA GLN A 51 -39.26 37.01 -78.07
C GLN A 51 -39.63 36.72 -76.61
N GLU A 52 -40.70 37.33 -76.10
CA GLU A 52 -41.20 37.07 -74.74
C GLU A 52 -41.50 35.59 -74.49
N SER A 53 -42.10 34.89 -75.46
CA SER A 53 -42.37 33.45 -75.32
C SER A 53 -41.10 32.62 -75.23
N THR A 54 -40.06 32.99 -76.00
CA THR A 54 -38.77 32.30 -75.98
C THR A 54 -38.00 32.57 -74.69
N GLU A 55 -38.08 33.79 -74.15
CA GLU A 55 -37.49 34.14 -72.85
C GLU A 55 -38.18 33.39 -71.71
N ARG A 56 -39.52 33.37 -71.67
CA ARG A 56 -40.28 32.57 -70.68
C ARG A 56 -39.92 31.09 -70.75
N SER A 57 -39.75 30.52 -71.95
CA SER A 57 -39.34 29.13 -72.11
C SER A 57 -37.92 28.88 -71.57
N LYS A 58 -36.97 29.80 -71.83
CA LYS A 58 -35.61 29.73 -71.28
C LYS A 58 -35.62 29.85 -69.75
N GLU A 59 -36.35 30.81 -69.20
CA GLU A 59 -36.49 30.99 -67.75
C GLU A 59 -37.09 29.75 -67.08
N ALA A 60 -38.13 29.16 -67.67
CA ALA A 60 -38.71 27.91 -67.17
C ALA A 60 -37.68 26.77 -67.18
N ALA A 61 -36.88 26.63 -68.24
CA ALA A 61 -35.80 25.65 -68.30
C ALA A 61 -34.73 25.89 -67.22
N TYR A 62 -34.30 27.14 -67.02
CA TYR A 62 -33.36 27.49 -65.95
C TYR A 62 -33.94 27.21 -64.56
N GLY A 63 -35.21 27.51 -64.34
CA GLY A 63 -35.91 27.18 -63.09
C GLY A 63 -35.92 25.68 -62.81
N THR A 64 -36.18 24.85 -63.84
CA THR A 64 -36.10 23.39 -63.67
C THR A 64 -34.69 22.90 -63.34
N ASN A 65 -33.66 23.45 -63.98
CA ASN A 65 -32.27 23.11 -63.69
C ASN A 65 -31.87 23.54 -62.27
N GLN A 66 -32.32 24.71 -61.81
CA GLN A 66 -32.04 25.20 -60.46
C GLN A 66 -32.59 24.23 -59.41
N VAL A 67 -33.82 23.76 -59.56
CA VAL A 67 -34.41 22.76 -58.65
C VAL A 67 -33.59 21.47 -58.61
N GLN A 68 -33.05 21.03 -59.75
CA GLN A 68 -32.17 19.86 -59.79
C GLN A 68 -30.84 20.11 -59.07
N TYR A 69 -30.22 21.28 -59.26
CA TYR A 69 -28.99 21.64 -58.57
C TYR A 69 -29.20 21.78 -57.06
N ASP A 70 -30.29 22.40 -56.62
CA ASP A 70 -30.63 22.54 -55.21
C ASP A 70 -30.79 21.17 -54.53
N LEU A 71 -31.41 20.21 -55.23
CA LEU A 71 -31.52 18.83 -54.74
C LEU A 71 -30.13 18.18 -54.58
N VAL A 72 -29.24 18.35 -55.56
CA VAL A 72 -27.87 17.82 -55.50
C VAL A 72 -27.09 18.44 -54.33
N VAL A 73 -27.22 19.75 -54.11
CA VAL A 73 -26.58 20.45 -52.99
C VAL A 73 -27.06 19.87 -51.65
N GLN A 74 -28.36 19.71 -51.46
CA GLN A 74 -28.91 19.11 -50.22
C GLN A 74 -28.43 17.67 -49.99
N MET A 75 -28.30 16.88 -51.06
CA MET A 75 -27.78 15.51 -50.96
C MET A 75 -26.31 15.49 -50.53
N LEU A 76 -25.48 16.36 -51.11
CA LEU A 76 -24.07 16.47 -50.78
C LEU A 76 -23.86 16.96 -49.34
N GLU A 77 -24.66 17.93 -48.87
CA GLU A 77 -24.61 18.40 -47.49
C GLU A 77 -24.95 17.29 -46.48
N LYS A 78 -25.98 16.49 -46.76
CA LYS A 78 -26.33 15.33 -45.93
C LYS A 78 -25.21 14.30 -45.90
N GLU A 79 -24.62 14.00 -47.05
CA GLU A 79 -23.50 13.05 -47.13
C GLU A 79 -22.28 13.56 -46.35
N GLN A 80 -21.94 14.85 -46.49
CA GLN A 80 -20.88 15.51 -45.73
C GLN A 80 -21.14 15.40 -44.23
N ALA A 81 -22.37 15.69 -43.77
CA ALA A 81 -22.77 15.60 -42.37
C ALA A 81 -22.70 14.17 -41.84
N GLU A 82 -23.03 13.17 -42.65
CA GLU A 82 -22.85 11.77 -42.26
C GLU A 82 -21.39 11.37 -42.14
N ARG A 83 -20.53 11.80 -43.09
CA ARG A 83 -19.09 11.53 -43.04
C ARG A 83 -18.47 12.12 -41.77
N THR A 84 -18.80 13.35 -41.42
CA THR A 84 -18.29 14.00 -40.18
C THR A 84 -18.79 13.27 -38.94
N ARG A 85 -20.08 12.89 -38.87
CA ARG A 85 -20.63 12.08 -37.77
C ARG A 85 -19.90 10.74 -37.62
N ARG A 86 -19.64 10.04 -38.73
CA ARG A 86 -18.90 8.76 -38.72
C ARG A 86 -17.47 8.95 -38.20
N LEU A 87 -16.79 10.02 -38.61
CA LEU A 87 -15.43 10.33 -38.13
C LEU A 87 -15.42 10.65 -36.63
N VAL A 88 -16.32 11.52 -36.16
CA VAL A 88 -16.43 11.86 -34.72
C VAL A 88 -16.74 10.63 -33.89
N LYS A 89 -17.64 9.75 -34.36
CA LYS A 89 -17.95 8.49 -33.68
C LYS A 89 -16.73 7.57 -33.61
N LYS A 90 -15.98 7.42 -34.71
CA LYS A 90 -14.74 6.62 -34.72
C LYS A 90 -13.70 7.19 -33.74
N PHE A 91 -13.53 8.51 -33.70
CA PHE A 91 -12.63 9.17 -32.75
C PHE A 91 -13.05 8.93 -31.30
N HIS A 92 -14.34 9.11 -30.99
CA HIS A 92 -14.87 8.85 -29.66
C HIS A 92 -14.67 7.39 -29.25
N ASN A 93 -14.98 6.44 -30.13
CA ASN A 93 -14.76 5.02 -29.87
C ASN A 93 -13.28 4.71 -29.65
N PHE A 94 -12.39 5.30 -30.44
CA PHE A 94 -10.95 5.12 -30.28
C PHE A 94 -10.45 5.67 -28.92
N ARG A 95 -10.87 6.88 -28.54
CA ARG A 95 -10.55 7.46 -27.23
C ARG A 95 -11.09 6.59 -26.10
N ALA A 96 -12.34 6.14 -26.22
CA ALA A 96 -12.98 5.27 -25.23
C ALA A 96 -12.31 3.89 -25.13
N GLN A 97 -11.68 3.36 -26.17
CA GLN A 97 -11.00 2.06 -26.11
C GLN A 97 -9.53 2.17 -25.71
N ARG A 98 -8.82 3.15 -26.26
CA ARG A 98 -7.34 3.22 -26.20
C ARG A 98 -6.82 4.28 -25.24
N GLN A 99 -7.59 5.32 -24.96
CA GLN A 99 -7.18 6.47 -24.14
C GLN A 99 -7.92 6.53 -22.80
N GLN A 100 -8.45 5.40 -22.32
CA GLN A 100 -8.99 5.34 -20.96
C GLN A 100 -7.88 5.60 -19.95
N LEU A 101 -8.24 6.23 -18.82
CA LEU A 101 -7.31 6.49 -17.72
C LEU A 101 -6.70 5.18 -17.21
N ASN A 102 -7.52 4.14 -17.08
CA ASN A 102 -7.10 2.81 -16.63
C ASN A 102 -6.02 2.17 -17.52
N ASN A 103 -5.91 2.60 -18.78
CA ASN A 103 -4.92 2.07 -19.73
C ASN A 103 -3.62 2.87 -19.75
N LYS A 104 -3.48 3.90 -18.89
CA LYS A 104 -2.23 4.67 -18.78
C LYS A 104 -1.19 3.88 -17.98
N ARG A 105 0.08 3.96 -18.42
CA ARG A 105 1.21 3.34 -17.70
C ARG A 105 1.36 3.82 -16.26
N GLU A 106 1.03 5.08 -16.02
CA GLU A 106 1.15 5.71 -14.71
C GLU A 106 -0.14 5.61 -13.89
N PHE A 107 -1.16 4.89 -14.35
CA PHE A 107 -2.44 4.82 -13.65
C PHE A 107 -2.27 4.32 -12.21
N ASP A 108 -1.37 3.36 -11.99
CA ASP A 108 -1.07 2.80 -10.68
C ASP A 108 -0.66 3.86 -9.66
N PHE A 109 0.04 4.93 -10.09
CA PHE A 109 0.44 6.05 -9.22
C PHE A 109 -0.69 7.04 -8.91
N TRP A 110 -1.69 7.14 -9.79
CA TRP A 110 -2.81 8.07 -9.67
C TRP A 110 -4.06 7.41 -9.08
N ASP A 111 -4.05 6.09 -8.90
CA ASP A 111 -5.15 5.34 -8.35
C ASP A 111 -5.33 5.68 -6.86
N SER A 112 -6.45 6.30 -6.51
CA SER A 112 -6.76 6.62 -5.10
C SER A 112 -6.86 5.39 -4.21
N ASN A 113 -7.04 4.19 -4.80
CA ASN A 113 -7.07 2.93 -4.06
C ASN A 113 -5.68 2.28 -3.92
N GLN A 114 -4.62 2.91 -4.40
CA GLN A 114 -3.26 2.37 -4.34
C GLN A 114 -2.87 2.01 -2.89
N LEU A 115 -3.11 2.91 -1.94
CA LEU A 115 -2.82 2.68 -0.51
C LEU A 115 -3.56 1.48 0.09
N TRP A 116 -4.73 1.13 -0.44
CA TRP A 116 -5.51 -0.01 0.02
C TRP A 116 -5.10 -1.33 -0.64
N ARG A 117 -4.49 -1.27 -1.83
CA ARG A 117 -3.97 -2.43 -2.56
C ARG A 117 -2.50 -2.71 -2.23
N GLU A 118 -1.75 -1.71 -1.81
CA GLU A 118 -0.35 -1.83 -1.45
C GLU A 118 -0.18 -2.80 -0.28
N PHE A 119 0.73 -3.74 -0.45
CA PHE A 119 1.11 -4.63 0.63
C PHE A 119 1.85 -3.83 1.72
N PRO A 120 1.61 -4.12 3.00
CA PRO A 120 2.35 -3.51 4.08
C PRO A 120 3.86 -3.64 3.83
N ALA A 121 4.62 -2.57 4.09
CA ALA A 121 6.08 -2.60 3.96
C ALA A 121 6.73 -3.69 4.84
N TYR A 122 6.07 -4.01 5.96
CA TYR A 122 6.45 -5.07 6.88
C TYR A 122 5.22 -5.91 7.21
N VAL A 123 5.27 -7.21 6.91
CA VAL A 123 4.18 -8.18 7.09
C VAL A 123 4.49 -9.16 8.24
N GLY A 124 5.76 -9.29 8.64
CA GLY A 124 6.22 -10.13 9.76
C GLY A 124 7.59 -10.77 9.51
N ASP A 125 8.20 -11.33 10.56
CA ASP A 125 9.60 -11.80 10.52
C ASP A 125 9.84 -13.06 9.67
N SER A 126 8.79 -13.84 9.38
CA SER A 126 8.92 -15.15 8.73
C SER A 126 8.91 -15.09 7.20
N VAL A 127 8.93 -13.90 6.60
CA VAL A 127 8.73 -13.74 5.16
C VAL A 127 10.08 -13.63 4.43
N PRO A 128 10.39 -14.48 3.45
CA PRO A 128 11.70 -14.53 2.80
C PRO A 128 12.01 -13.35 1.85
N TYR A 129 11.16 -12.31 1.79
CA TYR A 129 11.32 -11.18 0.87
C TYR A 129 12.24 -10.07 1.41
N TYR A 130 12.63 -10.11 2.67
CA TYR A 130 13.42 -9.05 3.31
C TYR A 130 14.92 -9.32 3.17
N GLY A 131 15.54 -8.69 2.17
CA GLY A 131 17.00 -8.69 2.02
C GLY A 131 17.67 -7.62 2.91
N PRO A 132 19.00 -7.69 3.15
CA PRO A 132 19.71 -6.72 3.99
C PRO A 132 19.61 -5.26 3.52
N VAL A 133 19.37 -5.06 2.22
CA VAL A 133 19.24 -3.72 1.61
C VAL A 133 17.87 -3.09 1.87
N SER A 134 16.84 -3.89 2.18
CA SER A 134 15.50 -3.32 2.41
C SER A 134 15.42 -2.50 3.68
N LEU A 135 16.37 -2.69 4.63
CA LEU A 135 16.38 -2.05 5.94
C LEU A 135 15.07 -2.25 6.73
N GLN A 136 14.29 -3.28 6.39
CA GLN A 136 13.02 -3.60 7.04
C GLN A 136 13.20 -4.61 8.17
N CYS A 137 14.24 -5.44 8.12
CA CYS A 137 14.62 -6.38 9.16
C CYS A 137 16.09 -6.16 9.53
N PHE A 138 16.37 -6.01 10.82
CA PHE A 138 17.74 -5.87 11.32
C PHE A 138 18.10 -7.05 12.22
N SER A 139 19.23 -7.71 11.95
CA SER A 139 19.72 -8.82 12.77
C SER A 139 20.08 -8.42 14.20
N GLY A 140 20.17 -7.12 14.51
CA GLY A 140 20.38 -6.61 15.86
C GLY A 140 19.09 -6.47 16.69
N GLU A 141 17.91 -6.56 16.06
CA GLU A 141 16.65 -6.63 16.80
C GLU A 141 16.48 -8.05 17.35
N ASP A 142 16.79 -8.19 18.64
CA ASP A 142 16.61 -9.45 19.36
C ASP A 142 15.17 -9.55 19.87
N LEU A 143 14.30 -10.13 19.04
CA LEU A 143 12.91 -10.43 19.39
C LEU A 143 12.81 -11.46 20.52
N GLU A 144 13.82 -12.32 20.66
CA GLU A 144 13.89 -13.37 21.66
C GLU A 144 14.54 -12.92 22.98
N ARG A 145 15.00 -11.66 23.06
CA ARG A 145 15.68 -11.10 24.24
C ARG A 145 14.95 -11.37 25.54
N ALA A 146 13.62 -11.23 25.52
CA ALA A 146 12.78 -11.51 26.69
C ALA A 146 12.83 -12.99 27.10
N ALA A 147 12.81 -13.91 26.15
CA ALA A 147 12.96 -15.34 26.41
C ALA A 147 14.36 -15.68 26.92
N CYS A 148 15.41 -15.12 26.31
CA CYS A 148 16.79 -15.30 26.76
C CYS A 148 17.00 -14.80 28.20
N LEU A 149 16.43 -13.63 28.54
CA LEU A 149 16.51 -13.10 29.91
C LEU A 149 15.78 -13.98 30.92
N ARG A 150 14.61 -14.54 30.57
CA ARG A 150 13.92 -15.51 31.44
C ARG A 150 14.77 -16.75 31.67
N MET A 151 15.32 -17.34 30.61
CA MET A 151 16.21 -18.50 30.75
C MET A 151 17.42 -18.17 31.63
N GLN A 152 18.02 -16.99 31.47
CA GLN A 152 19.14 -16.58 32.31
C GLN A 152 18.74 -16.44 33.78
N GLN A 153 17.57 -15.87 34.06
CA GLN A 153 17.05 -15.75 35.42
C GLN A 153 16.76 -17.12 36.05
N GLU A 154 16.15 -18.03 35.29
CA GLU A 154 15.88 -19.40 35.73
C GLU A 154 17.18 -20.16 36.03
N GLN A 155 18.19 -20.04 35.17
CA GLN A 155 19.52 -20.62 35.42
C GLN A 155 20.16 -20.05 36.68
N PHE A 156 20.04 -18.74 36.91
CA PHE A 156 20.57 -18.09 38.10
C PHE A 156 19.85 -18.55 39.37
N GLN A 157 18.51 -18.58 39.35
CA GLN A 157 17.70 -19.08 40.48
C GLN A 157 18.07 -20.53 40.82
N TYR A 158 18.12 -21.39 39.81
CA TYR A 158 18.50 -22.79 39.98
C TYR A 158 19.91 -22.94 40.59
N SER A 159 20.86 -22.10 40.17
CA SER A 159 22.21 -22.12 40.74
C SER A 159 22.24 -21.70 42.22
N LEU A 160 21.45 -20.71 42.61
CA LEU A 160 21.34 -20.25 43.99
C LEU A 160 20.66 -21.29 44.89
N GLU A 161 19.58 -21.90 44.41
CA GLU A 161 18.88 -22.97 45.13
C GLU A 161 19.80 -24.15 45.40
N ARG A 162 20.61 -24.55 44.42
CA ARG A 162 21.61 -25.61 44.59
C ARG A 162 22.63 -25.24 45.66
N GLN A 163 23.18 -24.02 45.63
CA GLN A 163 24.14 -23.57 46.64
C GLN A 163 23.54 -23.56 48.05
N LEU A 164 22.29 -23.12 48.19
CA LEU A 164 21.59 -23.13 49.47
C LEU A 164 21.40 -24.57 49.97
N GLN A 165 21.01 -25.49 49.09
CA GLN A 165 20.85 -26.90 49.45
C GLN A 165 22.18 -27.53 49.87
N GLU A 166 23.27 -27.27 49.14
CA GLU A 166 24.62 -27.73 49.49
C GLU A 166 25.07 -27.18 50.85
N GLN A 167 24.80 -25.91 51.12
CA GLN A 167 25.11 -25.30 52.42
C GLN A 167 24.28 -25.92 53.56
N GLN A 168 22.99 -26.14 53.34
CA GLN A 168 22.13 -26.80 54.33
C GLN A 168 22.61 -28.22 54.60
N GLN A 169 22.93 -28.99 53.56
CA GLN A 169 23.48 -30.33 53.71
C GLN A 169 24.80 -30.32 54.49
N ALA A 170 25.73 -29.43 54.15
CA ALA A 170 26.98 -29.27 54.87
C ALA A 170 26.77 -28.92 56.35
N SER A 171 25.79 -28.07 56.67
CA SER A 171 25.45 -27.74 58.06
C SER A 171 24.84 -28.92 58.83
N VAL A 172 24.05 -29.76 58.16
CA VAL A 172 23.49 -30.99 58.77
C VAL A 172 24.62 -31.99 59.03
N ASP A 173 25.52 -32.17 58.07
CA ASP A 173 26.67 -33.06 58.19
C ASP A 173 27.61 -32.61 59.32
N GLU A 174 27.86 -31.30 59.45
CA GLU A 174 28.63 -30.70 60.55
C GLU A 174 27.98 -30.96 61.90
N ASN A 175 26.68 -30.65 62.05
CA ASN A 175 25.94 -30.93 63.29
C ASN A 175 25.91 -32.43 63.65
N CYS A 176 25.80 -33.31 62.65
CA CYS A 176 25.89 -34.75 62.85
C CYS A 176 27.28 -35.17 63.34
N ALA A 177 28.35 -34.62 62.76
CA ALA A 177 29.72 -34.87 63.20
C ALA A 177 29.96 -34.36 64.63
N ASP A 178 29.48 -33.17 64.96
CA ASP A 178 29.58 -32.58 66.30
C ASP A 178 28.83 -33.42 67.35
N MET A 179 27.60 -33.84 67.05
CA MET A 179 26.85 -34.74 67.93
C MET A 179 27.60 -36.06 68.19
N LEU A 180 28.21 -36.63 67.14
CA LEU A 180 29.00 -37.86 67.28
C LEU A 180 30.27 -37.64 68.11
N ASN A 181 30.96 -36.52 67.91
CA ASN A 181 32.13 -36.12 68.71
C ASN A 181 31.76 -35.92 70.19
N GLU A 182 30.63 -35.28 70.47
CA GLU A 182 30.13 -35.10 71.84
C GLU A 182 29.78 -36.44 72.49
N GLN A 183 29.10 -37.35 71.78
CA GLN A 183 28.85 -38.72 72.26
C GLN A 183 30.16 -39.47 72.55
N LEU A 184 31.15 -39.33 71.68
CA LEU A 184 32.48 -39.94 71.87
C LEU A 184 33.17 -39.37 73.11
N ARG A 185 33.13 -38.05 73.31
CA ARG A 185 33.70 -37.37 74.49
C ARG A 185 33.04 -37.87 75.78
N LEU A 186 31.71 -37.94 75.82
CA LEU A 186 30.97 -38.47 76.97
C LEU A 186 31.33 -39.93 77.26
N ALA A 187 31.46 -40.78 76.23
CA ALA A 187 31.86 -42.17 76.40
C ALA A 187 33.30 -42.28 76.94
N MET A 188 34.22 -41.43 76.47
CA MET A 188 35.59 -41.34 77.00
C MET A 188 35.61 -40.90 78.46
N ASP A 189 34.85 -39.87 78.84
CA ASP A 189 34.74 -39.38 80.22
C ASP A 189 34.16 -40.44 81.16
N MET A 190 33.10 -41.16 80.72
CA MET A 190 32.54 -42.27 81.47
C MET A 190 33.57 -43.39 81.70
N ARG A 191 34.33 -43.74 80.65
CA ARG A 191 35.39 -44.76 80.76
C ARG A 191 36.52 -44.30 81.68
N ALA A 192 36.93 -43.03 81.60
CA ALA A 192 37.92 -42.46 82.49
C ALA A 192 37.46 -42.50 83.96
N ALA A 193 36.20 -42.15 84.24
CA ALA A 193 35.63 -42.23 85.58
C ALA A 193 35.55 -43.67 86.11
N GLN A 194 35.23 -44.65 85.25
CA GLN A 194 35.26 -46.07 85.61
C GLN A 194 36.67 -46.54 85.95
N LEU A 195 37.67 -46.17 85.13
CA LEU A 195 39.07 -46.49 85.37
C LEU A 195 39.57 -45.86 86.69
N ALA A 196 39.25 -44.60 86.97
CA ALA A 196 39.62 -43.94 88.22
C ALA A 196 39.00 -44.63 89.46
N LYS A 197 37.74 -45.08 89.38
CA LYS A 197 37.10 -45.87 90.45
C LYS A 197 37.78 -47.22 90.67
N LEU A 198 38.17 -47.90 89.58
CA LEU A 198 38.90 -49.18 89.66
C LEU A 198 40.31 -48.99 90.22
N GLU A 199 40.99 -47.92 89.85
CA GLU A 199 42.29 -47.58 90.39
C GLU A 199 42.21 -47.31 91.90
N GLU A 200 41.25 -46.49 92.35
CA GLU A 200 41.08 -46.20 93.76
C GLU A 200 40.70 -47.46 94.57
N SER A 201 39.83 -48.33 94.04
CA SER A 201 39.49 -49.59 94.71
C SER A 201 40.70 -50.54 94.81
N CYS A 202 41.52 -50.61 93.76
CA CYS A 202 42.77 -51.37 93.76
C CYS A 202 43.78 -50.80 94.76
N ARG A 203 43.90 -49.45 94.83
CA ARG A 203 44.75 -48.76 95.81
C ARG A 203 44.32 -49.07 97.24
N ILE A 204 43.02 -49.00 97.53
CA ILE A 204 42.45 -49.36 98.85
C ILE A 204 42.73 -50.83 99.17
N ALA A 205 42.50 -51.76 98.22
CA ALA A 205 42.77 -53.18 98.42
C ALA A 205 44.26 -53.46 98.67
N MET A 206 45.16 -52.82 97.92
CA MET A 206 46.61 -52.89 98.14
C MET A 206 47.00 -52.35 99.52
N MET A 207 46.45 -51.21 99.94
CA MET A 207 46.68 -50.64 101.26
C MET A 207 46.19 -51.58 102.38
N ALA A 208 45.01 -52.18 102.23
CA ALA A 208 44.47 -53.16 103.17
C ALA A 208 45.33 -54.43 103.24
N ALA A 209 45.74 -54.98 102.09
CA ALA A 209 46.64 -56.13 102.01
C ALA A 209 48.00 -55.83 102.67
N ARG A 210 48.57 -54.64 102.41
CA ARG A 210 49.81 -54.18 103.04
C ARG A 210 49.66 -54.01 104.55
N ALA A 211 48.54 -53.45 105.01
CA ALA A 211 48.26 -53.33 106.44
C ALA A 211 48.15 -54.71 107.12
N ASN A 212 47.47 -55.67 106.49
CA ASN A 212 47.38 -57.04 107.00
C ASN A 212 48.73 -57.76 107.01
N ALA A 213 49.53 -57.62 105.95
CA ALA A 213 50.90 -58.17 105.91
C ALA A 213 51.78 -57.54 107.00
N ASN A 214 51.70 -56.23 107.21
CA ASN A 214 52.41 -55.54 108.29
C ASN A 214 51.97 -56.05 109.68
N LYS A 215 50.67 -56.30 109.89
CA LYS A 215 50.16 -56.91 111.14
C LYS A 215 50.70 -58.32 111.34
N ALA A 216 50.61 -59.18 110.33
CA ALA A 216 51.15 -60.54 110.39
C ALA A 216 52.67 -60.54 110.61
N GLN A 217 53.39 -59.59 110.01
CA GLN A 217 54.82 -59.41 110.25
C GLN A 217 55.09 -58.94 111.68
N ALA A 218 54.30 -58.03 112.24
CA ALA A 218 54.41 -57.62 113.64
C ALA A 218 54.16 -58.80 114.59
N GLU A 219 53.12 -59.61 114.36
CA GLU A 219 52.84 -60.83 115.12
C GLU A 219 54.00 -61.84 115.03
N LEU A 220 54.56 -62.05 113.83
CA LEU A 220 55.75 -62.89 113.66
C LEU A 220 56.98 -62.29 114.36
N SER A 221 57.13 -60.97 114.39
CA SER A 221 58.22 -60.27 115.08
C SER A 221 58.08 -60.42 116.60
N GLU A 222 56.86 -60.32 117.12
CA GLU A 222 56.53 -60.59 118.53
C GLU A 222 56.80 -62.07 118.87
N PHE A 223 56.41 -62.99 117.99
CA PHE A 223 56.71 -64.42 118.14
C PHE A 223 58.22 -64.71 118.09
N ASN A 224 58.96 -64.03 117.21
CA ASN A 224 60.41 -64.18 117.07
C ASN A 224 61.16 -63.48 118.22
N ASN A 225 60.64 -62.39 118.78
CA ASN A 225 61.15 -61.79 120.01
C ASN A 225 60.90 -62.71 121.22
N LEU A 226 59.76 -63.39 121.29
CA LEU A 226 59.50 -64.46 122.26
C LEU A 226 60.44 -65.67 122.04
N TYR A 227 60.76 -66.01 120.80
CA TYR A 227 61.72 -67.07 120.44
C TYR A 227 63.19 -66.69 120.71
N GLN A 228 63.61 -65.45 120.47
CA GLN A 228 64.95 -64.95 120.79
C GLN A 228 65.15 -64.75 122.29
N SER A 229 64.08 -64.44 123.05
CA SER A 229 64.08 -64.47 124.51
C SER A 229 64.28 -65.88 125.08
N THR A 230 63.99 -66.94 124.29
CA THR A 230 64.15 -68.33 124.72
C THR A 230 65.40 -69.01 124.17
N TYR A 231 65.93 -68.63 123.00
CA TYR A 231 67.15 -69.22 122.43
C TYR A 231 67.98 -68.21 121.60
N SER A 232 68.97 -67.59 122.24
CA SER A 232 70.29 -67.32 121.63
C SER A 232 71.40 -67.19 122.68
N PRO A 233 72.63 -67.63 122.36
CA PRO A 233 73.64 -68.03 123.34
C PRO A 233 74.65 -66.92 123.66
N ILE A 234 75.00 -66.81 124.95
CA ILE A 234 76.21 -66.16 125.44
C ILE A 234 77.30 -67.23 125.50
N SER A 235 78.42 -67.05 124.78
CA SER A 235 79.66 -67.76 125.10
C SER A 235 80.56 -66.85 125.94
N SER A 236 80.74 -67.29 127.18
CA SER A 236 81.86 -67.05 128.10
C SER A 236 82.08 -65.65 128.69
N ALA A 237 81.78 -65.57 129.99
CA ALA A 237 82.80 -65.31 130.99
C ALA A 237 82.64 -66.30 132.17
N ILE A 238 83.70 -67.08 132.42
CA ILE A 238 83.94 -68.11 133.47
C ILE A 238 83.32 -69.49 133.21
#